data_AF-A0A1I1AJJ3-F1
#
_entry.id   AF-A0A1I1AJJ3-F1
#
_cell.length_a   1.000
_cell.length_b   1.000
_cell.length_c   1.000
_cell.angle_alpha   90.00
_cell.angle_beta   90.00
_cell.angle_gamma   90.00
#
_symmetry.space_group_name_H-M   'P 1'
#
loop_
_entity.id
_entity.type
_entity.pdbx_description
1 polymer ?
#
loop_
_entity_poly.entity_id
_entity_poly.type
_entity_poly.pdbx_seq_one_letter_code
_entity_poly.pdbx_strand_id
1 'polypeptide(L)'
;GIDRFHHPKKLVAFSGVDPRVHESGKFKATQNRMTKRGSSKLRQALYTAVLCGLRKSRNTRLIAFYQSNREEGKPHKVVMGACMNRLIHWIFYMLKRKEAFVEA
;
A
#
# COMPACT_ATOMS: atom_id res chain seq x y z
N GLY A 1 -11.92 -15.66 -1.10
CA GLY A 1 -10.81 -15.40 -0.17
C GLY A 1 -9.58 -14.95 -0.93
N ILE A 2 -8.42 -14.99 -0.27
CA ILE A 2 -7.13 -14.57 -0.87
C ILE A 2 -6.77 -15.39 -2.12
N ASP A 3 -7.30 -16.60 -2.26
CA ASP A 3 -7.01 -17.52 -3.36
C ASP A 3 -7.48 -17.07 -4.73
N ARG A 4 -8.40 -16.11 -4.78
CA ARG A 4 -8.83 -15.47 -6.04
C ARG A 4 -7.74 -14.59 -6.66
N PHE A 5 -6.69 -14.27 -5.91
CA PHE A 5 -5.59 -13.44 -6.35
C PHE A 5 -4.33 -14.29 -6.51
N HIS A 6 -3.86 -14.43 -7.75
CA HIS A 6 -2.60 -15.13 -8.06
C HIS A 6 -1.35 -14.25 -7.81
N HIS A 7 -1.53 -12.94 -7.67
CA HIS A 7 -0.42 -12.01 -7.52
C HIS A 7 -0.83 -10.82 -6.62
N PRO A 8 0.04 -10.33 -5.72
CA PRO A 8 -0.30 -9.25 -4.80
C PRO A 8 -0.72 -7.96 -5.51
N LYS A 9 -0.10 -7.63 -6.67
CA LYS A 9 -0.52 -6.49 -7.52
C LYS A 9 -2.01 -6.53 -7.90
N LYS A 10 -2.61 -7.72 -8.09
CA LYS A 10 -4.05 -7.84 -8.38
C LYS A 10 -4.89 -7.46 -7.15
N LEU A 11 -4.42 -7.81 -5.95
CA LEU A 11 -5.04 -7.39 -4.70
C LEU A 11 -4.89 -5.88 -4.47
N VAL A 12 -3.74 -5.30 -4.81
CA VAL A 12 -3.52 -3.84 -4.77
C VAL A 12 -4.51 -3.12 -5.69
N ALA A 13 -4.63 -3.57 -6.95
CA ALA A 13 -5.59 -3.01 -7.91
C ALA A 13 -7.04 -3.13 -7.43
N PHE A 14 -7.41 -4.29 -6.87
CA PHE A 14 -8.72 -4.53 -6.29
C PHE A 14 -9.00 -3.62 -5.08
N SER A 15 -7.99 -3.37 -4.25
CA SER A 15 -8.10 -2.46 -3.08
C SER A 15 -8.14 -0.98 -3.47
N GLY A 16 -7.74 -0.65 -4.70
CA GLY A 16 -7.70 0.71 -5.22
C GLY A 16 -6.63 1.59 -4.55
N VAL A 17 -5.48 1.00 -4.22
CA VAL A 17 -4.30 1.68 -3.65
C VAL A 17 -3.24 1.97 -4.73
N ASP A 18 -3.39 1.37 -5.92
CA ASP A 18 -2.56 1.67 -7.07
C ASP A 18 -2.77 3.11 -7.58
N PRO A 19 -1.70 3.77 -8.06
CA PRO A 19 -1.82 5.06 -8.72
C PRO A 19 -2.63 4.89 -10.01
N ARG A 20 -3.55 5.82 -10.27
CA ARG A 20 -4.30 5.85 -11.52
C ARG A 20 -3.34 6.20 -12.65
N VAL A 21 -3.32 5.39 -13.70
CA VAL A 21 -2.61 5.74 -14.95
C VAL A 21 -3.50 6.68 -15.75
N HIS A 22 -3.05 7.93 -15.94
CA HIS A 22 -3.66 8.90 -16.85
C HIS A 22 -2.72 9.07 -18.06
N GLU A 23 -2.95 8.26 -19.09
CA GLU A 23 -2.23 8.34 -20.37
C GLU A 23 -3.25 8.55 -21.50
N SER A 24 -3.03 9.56 -22.35
CA SER A 24 -3.82 9.76 -23.57
C SER A 24 -2.88 10.08 -24.74
N GLY A 25 -2.67 9.11 -25.63
CA GLY A 25 -1.91 9.27 -26.89
C GLY A 25 -0.47 9.76 -26.72
N LYS A 26 -0.28 11.07 -26.57
CA LYS A 26 1.01 11.75 -26.36
C LYS A 26 1.23 12.30 -24.94
N PHE A 27 0.22 12.21 -24.07
CA PHE A 27 0.27 12.76 -22.72
C PHE A 27 0.40 11.66 -21.67
N LYS A 28 1.38 11.80 -20.78
CA LYS A 28 1.58 10.96 -19.60
C LYS A 28 1.59 11.86 -18.38
N ALA A 29 0.58 11.73 -17.53
CA ALA A 29 0.49 12.56 -16.33
C ALA A 29 1.59 12.20 -15.32
N THR A 30 2.36 13.20 -14.90
CA THR A 30 3.43 13.07 -13.89
C THR A 30 2.88 13.04 -12.46
N GLN A 31 1.67 13.58 -12.24
CA GLN A 31 0.98 13.59 -10.94
C GLN A 31 -0.25 12.67 -10.96
N ASN A 32 -0.06 11.44 -10.51
CA ASN A 32 -1.13 10.43 -10.49
C ASN A 32 -1.76 10.31 -9.10
N ARG A 33 -3.10 10.45 -9.03
CA ARG A 33 -3.88 10.21 -7.81
C ARG A 33 -4.15 8.71 -7.66
N MET A 34 -4.36 8.22 -6.43
CA MET A 34 -4.82 6.84 -6.21
C MET A 34 -6.12 6.56 -6.96
N THR A 35 -6.26 5.33 -7.47
CA THR A 35 -7.48 4.94 -8.19
C THR A 35 -8.68 4.85 -7.25
N LYS A 36 -9.84 5.34 -7.72
CA LYS A 36 -11.13 5.18 -7.01
C LYS A 36 -11.88 3.89 -7.40
N ARG A 37 -11.25 2.99 -8.17
CA ARG A 37 -11.88 1.76 -8.69
C ARG A 37 -12.13 0.68 -7.61
N GLY A 38 -11.41 0.73 -6.49
CA GLY A 38 -11.57 -0.20 -5.36
C GLY A 38 -12.38 0.37 -4.19
N SER A 39 -12.69 -0.49 -3.22
CA SER A 39 -13.51 -0.16 -2.03
C SER A 39 -12.96 1.01 -1.21
N SER A 40 -13.81 2.02 -0.97
CA SER A 40 -13.49 3.17 -0.12
C SER A 40 -13.20 2.76 1.32
N LYS A 41 -14.02 1.88 1.89
CA LYS A 41 -13.87 1.33 3.24
C LYS A 41 -12.54 0.57 3.39
N LEU A 42 -12.17 -0.23 2.39
CA LEU A 42 -10.91 -0.98 2.42
C LEU A 42 -9.70 -0.04 2.39
N ARG A 43 -9.72 0.98 1.55
CA ARG A 43 -8.67 2.01 1.50
C ARG A 43 -8.54 2.75 2.82
N GLN A 44 -9.67 3.12 3.44
CA GLN A 44 -9.68 3.77 4.75
C GLN A 44 -9.11 2.85 5.83
N ALA A 45 -9.51 1.59 5.87
CA ALA A 45 -9.00 0.61 6.83
C ALA A 45 -7.47 0.42 6.69
N LEU A 46 -6.96 0.32 5.46
CA LEU A 46 -5.53 0.23 5.19
C LEU A 46 -4.78 1.49 5.64
N TYR A 47 -5.33 2.67 5.37
CA TYR A 47 -4.74 3.93 5.81
C TYR A 47 -4.66 4.02 7.34
N THR A 48 -5.74 3.68 8.04
CA THR A 48 -5.78 3.61 9.49
C THR A 48 -4.80 2.57 10.03
N ALA A 49 -4.68 1.40 9.39
CA ALA A 49 -3.72 0.37 9.77
C ALA A 49 -2.26 0.87 9.68
N VAL A 50 -1.90 1.60 8.61
CA VAL A 50 -0.58 2.24 8.51
C VAL A 50 -0.39 3.26 9.64
N LEU A 51 -1.36 4.15 9.87
CA LEU A 51 -1.25 5.14 10.95
C LEU A 51 -1.04 4.48 12.33
N CYS A 52 -1.80 3.42 12.63
CA CYS A 52 -1.65 2.66 13.86
C CYS A 52 -0.28 1.98 13.97
N GLY A 53 0.24 1.43 12.86
CA GLY A 53 1.56 0.82 12.79
C GLY A 53 2.69 1.82 13.06
N LEU A 54 2.56 3.05 12.53
CA LEU A 54 3.54 4.12 12.71
C LEU A 54 3.50 4.76 14.11
N ARG A 55 2.30 5.00 14.68
CA ARG A 55 2.14 5.82 15.90
C ARG A 55 2.69 5.19 17.18
N LYS A 56 2.72 3.86 17.28
CA LYS A 56 3.07 3.15 18.52
C LYS A 56 4.41 2.41 18.45
N SER A 57 5.26 2.72 17.47
CA SER A 57 6.47 1.92 17.19
C SER A 57 6.21 0.42 17.06
N ARG A 58 4.98 0.07 16.67
CA ARG A 58 4.46 -1.30 16.66
C ARG A 58 4.96 -2.11 15.48
N ASN A 59 5.46 -1.43 14.45
CA ASN A 59 6.01 -2.07 13.27
C ASN A 59 7.26 -1.34 12.81
N THR A 60 8.40 -1.78 13.34
CA THR A 60 9.72 -1.18 13.09
C THR A 60 10.06 -1.20 11.59
N ARG A 61 9.69 -2.27 10.87
CA ARG A 61 9.88 -2.39 9.42
C ARG A 61 9.09 -1.35 8.63
N LEU A 62 7.82 -1.13 9.01
CA LEU A 62 6.96 -0.14 8.35
C LEU A 62 7.45 1.28 8.64
N ILE A 63 7.96 1.52 9.85
CA ILE A 63 8.52 2.81 10.27
C ILE A 63 9.80 3.10 9.51
N ALA A 64 10.74 2.15 9.43
CA ALA A 64 11.97 2.30 8.66
C ALA A 64 11.67 2.57 7.19
N PHE A 65 10.71 1.83 6.59
CA PHE A 65 10.28 2.09 5.22
C PHE A 65 9.67 3.49 5.06
N TYR A 66 8.84 3.92 6.00
CA TYR A 66 8.25 5.25 5.99
C TYR A 66 9.32 6.35 6.10
N GLN A 67 10.27 6.22 7.04
CA GLN A 67 11.34 7.18 7.28
C GLN A 67 12.26 7.31 6.07
N SER A 68 12.77 6.20 5.53
CA SER A 68 13.62 6.21 4.33
C SER A 68 12.95 6.91 3.15
N ASN A 69 11.66 6.65 2.90
CA ASN A 69 10.93 7.36 1.84
C ASN A 69 10.70 8.85 2.14
N ARG A 70 10.61 9.24 3.42
CA ARG A 70 10.51 10.66 3.82
C ARG A 70 11.84 11.39 3.68
N GLU A 71 12.95 10.72 3.96
CA GLU A 71 14.32 11.22 3.77
C GLU A 71 14.65 11.44 2.29
N GLU A 72 14.12 10.59 1.40
CA GLU A 72 14.15 10.81 -0.06
C GLU A 72 13.34 12.03 -0.53
N GLY A 73 12.72 12.78 0.38
CA GLY A 73 11.95 13.99 0.07
C GLY A 73 10.54 13.74 -0.45
N LYS A 74 10.04 12.48 -0.40
CA LYS A 74 8.69 12.18 -0.90
C LYS A 74 7.62 12.80 0.01
N PRO A 75 6.56 13.40 -0.56
CA PRO A 75 5.47 13.96 0.23
C PRO A 75 4.79 12.91 1.11
N HIS A 76 4.37 13.29 2.31
CA HIS A 76 3.77 12.38 3.30
C HIS A 76 2.66 11.48 2.71
N LYS A 77 1.73 12.04 1.92
CA LYS A 77 0.63 11.28 1.32
C LYS A 77 1.10 10.22 0.31
N VAL A 78 2.20 10.48 -0.40
CA VAL A 78 2.81 9.51 -1.33
C VAL A 78 3.42 8.36 -0.55
N VAL A 79 4.15 8.67 0.53
CA VAL A 79 4.75 7.65 1.41
C VAL A 79 3.68 6.80 2.08
N MET A 80 2.58 7.41 2.56
CA MET A 80 1.45 6.67 3.13
C MET A 80 0.84 5.67 2.12
N GLY A 81 0.68 6.08 0.86
CA GLY A 81 0.22 5.17 -0.20
C GLY A 81 1.20 4.01 -0.46
N ALA A 82 2.51 4.29 -0.45
CA ALA A 82 3.54 3.26 -0.56
C ALA A 82 3.50 2.27 0.62
N CYS A 83 3.32 2.77 1.85
CA CYS A 83 3.15 1.94 3.05
C CYS A 83 1.91 1.05 2.95
N MET A 84 0.78 1.57 2.48
CA MET A 84 -0.44 0.78 2.26
C MET A 84 -0.20 -0.34 1.24
N ASN A 85 0.51 -0.05 0.14
CA ASN A 85 0.88 -1.05 -0.86
C ASN A 85 1.79 -2.16 -0.26
N ARG A 86 2.79 -1.75 0.54
CA ARG A 86 3.66 -2.67 1.29
C ARG A 86 2.86 -3.58 2.23
N LEU A 87 1.90 -3.02 2.98
CA LEU A 87 1.02 -3.80 3.86
C LEU A 87 0.19 -4.83 3.10
N ILE A 88 -0.39 -4.45 1.95
CA ILE A 88 -1.16 -5.38 1.11
C ILE A 88 -0.28 -6.55 0.66
N HIS A 89 0.96 -6.29 0.28
CA HIS A 89 1.91 -7.33 -0.10
C HIS A 89 2.21 -8.28 1.07
N TRP A 90 2.45 -7.77 2.27
CA TRP A 90 2.67 -8.61 3.45
C TRP A 90 1.45 -9.47 3.76
N ILE A 91 0.25 -8.87 3.80
CA ILE A 91 -1.01 -9.58 4.03
C ILE A 91 -1.20 -10.68 2.98
N PHE A 92 -0.92 -10.40 1.71
CA PHE A 92 -1.03 -11.38 0.63
C PHE A 92 -0.14 -12.61 0.89
N TYR A 93 1.14 -12.40 1.19
CA TYR A 93 2.08 -13.50 1.41
C TYR A 93 1.79 -14.27 2.69
N MET A 94 1.46 -13.58 3.77
CA MET A 94 1.06 -14.21 5.04
C MET A 94 -0.14 -15.14 4.84
N LEU A 95 -1.19 -14.64 4.18
CA LEU A 95 -2.40 -15.44 3.95
C LEU A 95 -2.16 -16.58 2.95
N LYS A 96 -1.30 -16.39 1.94
CA LYS A 96 -0.95 -17.45 0.99
C LYS A 96 -0.08 -18.55 1.59
N ARG A 97 0.84 -18.19 2.49
CA ARG A 97 1.74 -19.13 3.17
C ARG A 97 1.17 -19.68 4.48
N LYS A 98 0.05 -19.11 4.96
CA LYS A 98 -0.53 -19.36 6.29
C LYS A 98 0.46 -19.09 7.43
N GLU A 99 1.30 -18.08 7.24
CA GLU A 99 2.34 -17.69 8.19
C GLU A 99 1.93 -16.43 8.97
N ALA A 100 2.35 -16.35 10.23
CA ALA A 100 2.21 -15.15 11.03
C ALA A 100 3.19 -14.06 10.57
N PHE A 101 2.88 -12.80 10.91
CA PHE A 101 3.79 -11.69 10.63
C PHE A 101 4.98 -11.81 11.58
N VAL A 102 6.19 -11.90 11.04
CA VAL A 102 7.42 -11.94 11.82
C VAL A 102 8.16 -10.61 11.65
N GLU A 103 8.32 -9.90 12.76
CA GLU A 103 9.27 -8.80 12.89
C GLU A 103 10.64 -9.42 13.20
N ALA A 104 11.53 -9.46 12.22
CA ALA A 104 12.95 -9.66 12.45
C ALA A 104 13.65 -8.31 12.35
#